data_AF-U5S161-F1
#
_entry.id   AF-U5S161-F1
#
_cell.length_a   1.000
_cell.length_b   1.000
_cell.length_c   1.000
_cell.angle_alpha   90.00
_cell.angle_beta   90.00
_cell.angle_gamma   90.00
#
_symmetry.space_group_name_H-M   'P 1'
#
loop_
_entity.id
_entity.type
_entity.pdbx_description
1 polymer ?
#
loop_
_entity_poly.entity_id
_entity_poly.type
_entity_poly.pdbx_seq_one_letter_code
_entity_poly.pdbx_strand_id
1 'polypeptide(L)'
;EWANVEKVAADNQANWIKEGKPGYTLRDHALYRGAMGGEGSPGVTSYTWLGPQKSPTPEKLGTTAWQGTPEENTAMLRSALRFFGAADIGVVELDENVKKLVYTYPRVAPYKRYEFEAVDKGYEDDEKWVIPSTKKLYVVSI
;
A
#
# COMPACT_ATOMS: atom_id res chain seq x y z
N GLU A 1 -6.00 31.38 -12.00
CA GLU A 1 -4.56 31.20 -12.30
C GLU A 1 -4.00 29.95 -11.63
N TRP A 2 -4.04 29.85 -10.29
CA TRP A 2 -3.59 28.67 -9.53
C TRP A 2 -4.16 27.32 -9.96
N ALA A 3 -5.48 27.21 -10.15
CA ALA A 3 -6.10 25.96 -10.59
C ALA A 3 -5.57 25.46 -11.95
N ASN A 4 -5.13 26.38 -12.83
CA ASN A 4 -4.54 25.99 -14.11
C ASN A 4 -3.11 25.46 -13.92
N VAL A 5 -2.34 26.07 -13.01
CA VAL A 5 -0.99 25.61 -12.66
C VAL A 5 -1.04 24.20 -12.07
N GLU A 6 -1.97 23.94 -11.16
CA GLU A 6 -2.17 22.61 -10.56
C GLU A 6 -2.55 21.56 -11.60
N LYS A 7 -3.46 21.91 -12.53
CA LYS A 7 -3.85 21.03 -13.62
C LYS A 7 -2.66 20.68 -14.51
N VAL A 8 -1.89 21.68 -14.96
CA VAL A 8 -0.71 21.48 -15.81
C VAL A 8 0.34 20.63 -15.08
N ALA A 9 0.55 20.86 -13.79
CA ALA A 9 1.48 20.04 -12.99
C ALA A 9 1.03 18.58 -12.91
N ALA A 10 -0.27 18.32 -12.68
CA ALA A 10 -0.82 16.98 -12.65
C ALA A 10 -0.70 16.26 -14.02
N ASP A 11 -1.00 16.97 -15.11
CA ASP A 11 -0.89 16.43 -16.47
C ASP A 11 0.57 16.09 -16.82
N ASN A 12 1.52 16.98 -16.51
CA ASN A 12 2.95 16.73 -16.69
C ASN A 12 3.43 15.52 -15.90
N GLN A 13 3.00 15.41 -14.63
CA GLN A 13 3.36 14.28 -13.79
C GLN A 13 2.84 12.96 -14.37
N ALA A 14 1.59 12.92 -14.83
CA ALA A 14 1.03 11.73 -15.48
C ALA A 14 1.81 11.36 -16.76
N ASN A 15 2.20 12.35 -17.57
CA ASN A 15 2.99 12.11 -18.78
C ASN A 15 4.40 11.57 -18.45
N TRP A 16 5.10 12.14 -17.48
CA TRP A 16 6.44 11.66 -17.09
C TRP A 16 6.42 10.25 -16.50
N ILE A 17 5.36 9.88 -15.77
CA ILE A 17 5.15 8.52 -15.27
C ILE A 17 4.98 7.55 -16.44
N LYS A 18 4.18 7.89 -17.45
CA LYS A 18 3.97 7.07 -18.66
C LYS A 18 5.25 6.90 -19.47
N GLU A 19 6.01 7.98 -19.61
CA GLU A 19 7.29 7.99 -20.32
C GLU A 19 8.41 7.27 -19.55
N GLY A 20 8.19 6.92 -18.27
CA GLY A 20 9.21 6.30 -17.42
C GLY A 20 10.41 7.22 -17.18
N LYS A 21 10.20 8.53 -17.15
CA LYS A 21 11.28 9.52 -17.00
C LYS A 21 12.04 9.29 -15.68
N PRO A 22 13.39 9.28 -15.69
CA PRO A 22 14.17 9.12 -14.47
C PRO A 22 13.75 10.14 -13.37
N GLY A 23 13.48 9.65 -12.16
CA GLY A 23 13.00 10.44 -11.02
C GLY A 23 11.48 10.69 -11.00
N TYR A 24 10.76 10.29 -12.05
CA TYR A 24 9.30 10.39 -12.17
C TYR A 24 8.67 9.06 -12.57
N THR A 25 9.37 7.94 -12.38
CA THR A 25 8.78 6.63 -12.67
C THR A 25 7.57 6.39 -11.77
N LEU A 26 6.71 5.43 -12.14
CA LEU A 26 5.58 5.03 -11.29
C LEU A 26 6.02 4.71 -9.85
N ARG A 27 7.20 4.09 -9.70
CA ARG A 27 7.78 3.72 -8.40
C ARG A 27 8.25 4.94 -7.62
N ASP A 28 8.93 5.89 -8.27
CA ASP A 28 9.37 7.14 -7.64
C ASP A 28 8.16 7.94 -7.13
N HIS A 29 7.12 8.04 -7.96
CA HIS A 29 5.87 8.69 -7.59
C HIS A 29 5.18 7.98 -6.43
N ALA A 30 5.12 6.64 -6.44
CA ALA A 30 4.52 5.87 -5.34
C ALA A 30 5.27 6.07 -4.02
N LEU A 31 6.60 6.07 -4.04
CA LEU A 31 7.44 6.33 -2.86
C LEU A 31 7.23 7.74 -2.31
N TYR A 32 7.23 8.75 -3.18
CA TYR A 32 6.96 10.15 -2.80
C TYR A 32 5.58 10.30 -2.15
N ARG A 33 4.53 9.75 -2.77
CA ARG A 33 3.17 9.83 -2.24
C ARG A 33 3.02 9.05 -0.94
N GLY A 34 3.68 7.90 -0.82
CA GLY A 34 3.69 7.10 0.41
C GLY A 34 4.29 7.85 1.60
N ALA A 35 5.39 8.59 1.38
CA ALA A 35 6.02 9.40 2.43
C ALA A 35 5.12 10.53 2.96
N MET A 36 4.14 10.98 2.19
CA MET A 36 3.17 12.00 2.62
C MET A 36 2.02 11.45 3.48
N GLY A 37 1.86 10.13 3.55
CA GLY A 37 0.66 9.47 4.09
C GLY A 37 0.85 8.73 5.43
N GLY A 38 1.92 9.03 6.16
CA GLY A 38 2.26 8.34 7.42
C GLY A 38 1.27 8.63 8.57
N GLU A 39 1.33 7.79 9.60
CA GLU A 39 0.60 7.98 10.85
C GLU A 39 0.86 9.39 11.42
N GLY A 40 -0.21 10.14 11.73
CA GLY A 40 -0.14 11.53 12.19
C GLY A 40 -0.14 12.61 11.09
N SER A 41 -0.16 12.22 9.81
CA SER A 41 -0.31 13.17 8.70
C SER A 41 -1.71 13.81 8.69
N PRO A 42 -1.87 15.10 8.31
CA PRO A 42 -3.18 15.74 8.24
C PRO A 42 -4.17 14.96 7.35
N GLY A 43 -5.28 14.51 7.93
CA GLY A 43 -6.29 13.71 7.23
C GLY A 43 -6.11 12.19 7.31
N VAL A 44 -5.04 11.69 7.93
CA VAL A 44 -4.85 10.27 8.28
C VAL A 44 -5.33 10.08 9.73
N THR A 45 -6.65 9.92 9.89
CA THR A 45 -7.30 9.89 11.21
C THR A 45 -7.85 8.53 11.62
N SER A 46 -7.78 7.53 10.74
CA SER A 46 -8.30 6.18 11.00
C SER A 46 -7.40 5.09 10.40
N TYR A 47 -7.12 4.06 11.21
CA TYR A 47 -6.61 2.79 10.70
C TYR A 47 -7.75 2.11 9.94
N THR A 48 -7.55 1.90 8.65
CA THR A 48 -8.48 1.16 7.78
C THR A 48 -7.73 0.00 7.18
N TRP A 49 -8.40 -1.14 7.00
CA TRP A 49 -7.81 -2.31 6.38
C TRP A 49 -7.43 -2.04 4.93
N LEU A 50 -8.28 -1.29 4.21
CA LEU A 50 -8.10 -1.01 2.79
C LEU A 50 -7.10 0.12 2.51
N GLY A 51 -6.72 0.88 3.53
CA GLY A 51 -5.88 2.07 3.38
C GLY A 51 -6.54 3.19 2.55
N PRO A 52 -5.77 4.19 2.11
CA PRO A 52 -6.31 5.35 1.39
C PRO A 52 -6.95 5.01 0.04
N GLN A 53 -8.28 5.21 -0.08
CA GLN A 53 -9.05 4.88 -1.29
C GLN A 53 -9.06 5.95 -2.39
N LYS A 54 -8.50 7.14 -2.12
CA LYS A 54 -8.51 8.28 -3.06
C LYS A 54 -7.22 8.45 -3.84
N SER A 55 -6.20 7.63 -3.57
CA SER A 55 -4.93 7.70 -4.28
C SER A 55 -5.10 7.32 -5.77
N PRO A 56 -4.45 8.04 -6.71
CA PRO A 56 -4.46 7.66 -8.12
C PRO A 56 -3.86 6.27 -8.31
N THR A 57 -4.59 5.37 -8.97
CA THR A 57 -4.08 4.05 -9.33
C THR A 57 -3.20 4.13 -10.59
N PRO A 58 -2.33 3.14 -10.85
CA PRO A 58 -1.58 3.07 -12.11
C PRO A 58 -2.48 3.25 -13.34
N GLU A 59 -3.64 2.62 -13.36
CA GLU A 59 -4.60 2.68 -14.47
C GLU A 59 -5.17 4.10 -14.64
N LYS A 60 -5.48 4.79 -13.54
CA LYS A 60 -5.91 6.20 -13.59
C LYS A 60 -4.80 7.13 -14.09
N LEU A 61 -3.55 6.78 -13.84
CA LEU A 61 -2.37 7.47 -14.37
C LEU A 61 -2.06 7.04 -15.81
N GLY A 62 -2.84 6.14 -16.40
CA GLY A 62 -2.67 5.63 -17.76
C GLY A 62 -1.41 4.79 -17.96
N THR A 63 -0.98 4.09 -16.91
CA THR A 63 0.11 3.11 -16.94
C THR A 63 -0.36 1.80 -16.32
N THR A 64 0.47 0.76 -16.38
CA THR A 64 0.19 -0.53 -15.73
C THR A 64 0.83 -0.60 -14.35
N ALA A 65 0.27 -1.42 -13.47
CA ALA A 65 0.94 -1.74 -12.22
C ALA A 65 2.36 -2.27 -12.48
N TRP A 66 3.33 -1.80 -11.69
CA TRP A 66 4.68 -2.34 -11.76
C TRP A 66 4.71 -3.75 -11.18
N GLN A 67 5.32 -4.69 -11.89
CA GLN A 67 5.45 -6.10 -11.49
C GLN A 67 6.85 -6.58 -11.83
N GLY A 68 7.59 -7.07 -10.83
CA GLY A 68 8.88 -7.75 -11.02
C GLY A 68 8.79 -9.24 -10.67
N THR A 69 9.95 -9.92 -10.69
CA THR A 69 10.12 -11.25 -10.10
C THR A 69 9.94 -11.21 -8.56
N PRO A 70 9.76 -12.34 -7.87
CA PRO A 70 9.71 -12.36 -6.41
C PRO A 70 10.91 -11.66 -5.74
N GLU A 71 12.11 -11.83 -6.28
CA GLU A 71 13.35 -11.23 -5.79
C GLU A 71 13.35 -9.71 -6.02
N GLU A 72 12.94 -9.26 -7.21
CA GLU A 72 12.83 -7.84 -7.52
C GLU A 72 11.75 -7.15 -6.69
N ASN A 73 10.61 -7.81 -6.46
CA ASN A 73 9.55 -7.29 -5.61
C ASN A 73 10.01 -7.18 -4.16
N THR A 74 10.74 -8.18 -3.65
CA THR A 74 11.30 -8.15 -2.30
C THR A 74 12.37 -7.06 -2.16
N ALA A 75 13.24 -6.88 -3.17
CA ALA A 75 14.23 -5.80 -3.20
C ALA A 75 13.57 -4.41 -3.27
N MET A 76 12.49 -4.28 -4.04
CA MET A 76 11.70 -3.06 -4.11
C MET A 76 11.04 -2.74 -2.76
N LEU A 77 10.41 -3.74 -2.14
CA LEU A 77 9.79 -3.60 -0.82
C LEU A 77 10.82 -3.21 0.25
N ARG A 78 12.00 -3.85 0.26
CA ARG A 78 13.12 -3.46 1.13
C ARG A 78 13.50 -2.00 0.92
N SER A 79 13.67 -1.58 -0.34
CA SER A 79 14.05 -0.20 -0.66
C SER A 79 13.00 0.79 -0.16
N ALA A 80 11.71 0.50 -0.34
CA ALA A 80 10.62 1.33 0.15
C ALA A 80 10.60 1.42 1.69
N LEU A 81 10.69 0.28 2.39
CA LEU A 81 10.65 0.24 3.85
C LEU A 81 11.87 0.92 4.48
N ARG A 82 13.07 0.72 3.91
CA ARG A 82 14.30 1.42 4.31
C ARG A 82 14.15 2.94 4.14
N PHE A 83 13.53 3.38 3.04
CA PHE A 83 13.21 4.80 2.82
C PHE A 83 12.23 5.34 3.87
N PHE A 84 11.28 4.53 4.33
CA PHE A 84 10.35 4.88 5.41
C PHE A 84 10.91 4.66 6.83
N GLY A 85 12.21 4.33 6.97
CA GLY A 85 12.90 4.28 8.26
C GLY A 85 13.06 2.89 8.88
N ALA A 86 12.70 1.81 8.19
CA ALA A 86 12.96 0.45 8.66
C ALA A 86 14.48 0.18 8.79
N ALA A 87 14.88 -0.57 9.81
CA ALA A 87 16.27 -0.97 10.02
C ALA A 87 16.63 -2.26 9.28
N ASP A 88 15.70 -3.21 9.17
CA ASP A 88 15.82 -4.34 8.26
C ASP A 88 14.43 -4.78 7.84
N ILE A 89 14.32 -5.81 6.98
CA ILE A 89 13.04 -6.43 6.68
C ILE A 89 13.13 -7.95 6.82
N GLY A 90 12.09 -8.54 7.42
CA GLY A 90 11.83 -9.97 7.39
C GLY A 90 10.53 -10.24 6.65
N VAL A 91 10.48 -11.31 5.84
CA VAL A 91 9.28 -11.70 5.10
C VAL A 91 9.00 -13.17 5.36
N VAL A 92 7.79 -13.49 5.82
CA VAL A 92 7.35 -14.87 6.06
C VAL A 92 5.99 -15.09 5.40
N GLU A 93 5.73 -16.29 4.88
CA GLU A 93 4.40 -16.64 4.36
C GLU A 93 3.38 -16.71 5.52
N LEU A 94 2.18 -16.15 5.31
CA LEU A 94 1.07 -16.24 6.26
C LEU A 94 0.40 -17.62 6.15
N ASP A 95 1.14 -18.64 6.57
CA ASP A 95 0.70 -20.03 6.58
C ASP A 95 -0.21 -20.35 7.80
N GLU A 96 -0.64 -21.60 7.91
CA GLU A 96 -1.51 -22.06 9.01
C GLU A 96 -0.90 -21.87 10.42
N ASN A 97 0.42 -21.81 10.55
CA ASN A 97 1.06 -21.55 11.84
C ASN A 97 1.15 -20.05 12.12
N VAL A 98 1.51 -19.24 11.13
CA VAL A 98 1.61 -17.79 11.28
C VAL A 98 0.22 -17.15 11.47
N LYS A 99 -0.83 -17.69 10.85
CA LYS A 99 -2.22 -17.25 11.08
C LYS A 99 -2.64 -17.28 12.54
N LYS A 100 -2.11 -18.22 13.35
CA LYS A 100 -2.39 -18.31 14.79
C LYS A 100 -1.85 -17.12 15.59
N LEU A 101 -0.92 -16.34 15.01
CA LEU A 101 -0.35 -15.13 15.61
C LEU A 101 -1.18 -13.88 15.31
N VAL A 102 -2.17 -13.97 14.42
CA VAL A 102 -3.08 -12.86 14.12
C VAL A 102 -4.09 -12.73 15.25
N TYR A 103 -4.12 -11.56 15.89
CA TYR A 103 -5.10 -11.26 16.93
C TYR A 103 -6.52 -11.30 16.37
N THR A 104 -7.48 -11.68 17.21
CA THR A 104 -8.91 -11.60 16.85
C THR A 104 -9.41 -10.15 16.78
N TYR A 105 -8.80 -9.24 17.55
CA TYR A 105 -9.16 -7.82 17.63
C TYR A 105 -7.90 -6.93 17.67
N PRO A 106 -7.91 -5.73 17.05
CA PRO A 106 -6.81 -4.79 17.15
C PRO A 106 -6.73 -4.16 18.54
N ARG A 107 -5.53 -3.71 18.91
CA ARG A 107 -5.29 -2.99 20.18
C ARG A 107 -5.89 -1.58 20.19
N VAL A 108 -6.15 -1.02 19.02
CA VAL A 108 -6.63 0.36 18.83
C VAL A 108 -7.97 0.36 18.10
N ALA A 109 -8.76 1.41 18.33
CA ALA A 109 -10.02 1.64 17.60
C ALA A 109 -9.77 1.56 16.07
N PRO A 110 -10.73 1.04 15.28
CA PRO A 110 -12.14 0.83 15.62
C PRO A 110 -12.50 -0.51 16.30
N TYR A 111 -11.53 -1.34 16.71
CA TYR A 111 -11.80 -2.64 17.36
C TYR A 111 -12.63 -3.64 16.52
N LYS A 112 -12.59 -3.48 15.19
CA LYS A 112 -13.21 -4.43 14.24
C LYS A 112 -12.51 -5.77 14.30
N ARG A 113 -13.27 -6.86 14.19
CA ARG A 113 -12.72 -8.22 14.27
C ARG A 113 -11.90 -8.56 13.03
N TYR A 114 -10.77 -9.23 13.19
CA TYR A 114 -10.07 -9.84 12.05
C TYR A 114 -10.70 -11.19 11.71
N GLU A 115 -11.08 -11.39 10.45
CA GLU A 115 -11.63 -12.66 9.97
C GLU A 115 -10.93 -13.13 8.70
N PHE A 116 -10.71 -14.43 8.58
CA PHE A 116 -10.22 -15.05 7.34
C PHE A 116 -11.40 -15.60 6.55
N GLU A 117 -11.57 -15.15 5.32
CA GLU A 117 -12.65 -15.62 4.44
C GLU A 117 -12.13 -16.08 3.08
N ALA A 118 -12.86 -16.98 2.43
CA ALA A 118 -12.56 -17.46 1.09
C ALA A 118 -12.98 -16.43 0.01
N VAL A 119 -12.35 -15.26 0.03
CA VAL A 119 -12.61 -14.13 -0.89
C VAL A 119 -11.34 -13.74 -1.64
N ASP A 120 -11.49 -13.25 -2.88
CA ASP A 120 -10.36 -12.86 -3.74
C ASP A 120 -9.61 -11.63 -3.23
N LYS A 121 -10.35 -10.67 -2.67
CA LYS A 121 -9.85 -9.41 -2.11
C LYS A 121 -10.39 -9.23 -0.70
N GLY A 122 -9.52 -8.77 0.20
CA GLY A 122 -9.95 -8.35 1.53
C GLY A 122 -10.90 -7.16 1.45
N TYR A 123 -11.76 -7.03 2.45
CA TYR A 123 -12.69 -5.92 2.61
C TYR A 123 -12.82 -5.54 4.08
N GLU A 124 -13.48 -4.42 4.35
CA GLU A 124 -13.91 -4.06 5.68
C GLU A 124 -15.37 -3.61 5.65
N ASP A 125 -16.11 -3.95 6.70
CA ASP A 125 -17.45 -3.45 6.97
C ASP A 125 -17.48 -2.85 8.39
N ASP A 126 -18.65 -2.56 8.94
CA ASP A 126 -18.77 -1.94 10.26
C ASP A 126 -18.33 -2.86 11.43
N GLU A 127 -18.26 -4.17 11.22
CA GLU A 127 -17.98 -5.17 12.25
C GLU A 127 -16.58 -5.78 12.14
N LYS A 128 -16.05 -5.93 10.92
CA LYS A 128 -14.85 -6.73 10.67
C LYS A 128 -13.93 -6.21 9.57
N TRP A 129 -12.70 -6.72 9.66
CA TRP A 129 -11.63 -6.64 8.68
C TRP A 129 -11.35 -8.04 8.14
N VAL A 130 -11.63 -8.23 6.85
CA VAL A 130 -11.53 -9.54 6.22
C VAL A 130 -10.20 -9.68 5.47
N ILE A 131 -9.45 -10.68 5.90
CA ILE A 131 -8.19 -11.13 5.30
C ILE A 131 -8.51 -12.25 4.29
N PRO A 132 -8.16 -12.09 3.00
CA PRO A 132 -8.48 -13.07 1.98
C PRO A 132 -7.63 -14.35 2.17
N SER A 133 -8.28 -15.50 2.27
CA SER A 133 -7.63 -16.80 2.41
C SER A 133 -7.34 -17.52 1.09
N THR A 134 -7.89 -17.03 -0.04
CA THR A 134 -7.70 -17.65 -1.36
C THR A 134 -6.40 -17.23 -2.04
N LYS A 135 -5.60 -16.35 -1.42
CA LYS A 135 -4.33 -15.85 -1.94
C LYS A 135 -3.20 -16.18 -0.96
N LYS A 136 -2.00 -16.37 -1.51
CA LYS A 136 -0.79 -16.38 -0.69
C LYS A 136 -0.54 -14.98 -0.18
N LEU A 137 -0.49 -14.84 1.13
CA LEU A 137 -0.19 -13.59 1.83
C LEU A 137 1.13 -13.74 2.58
N TYR A 138 1.75 -12.61 2.90
CA TYR A 138 3.03 -12.56 3.59
C TYR A 138 2.96 -11.55 4.73
N VAL A 139 3.59 -11.87 5.85
CA VAL A 139 3.83 -10.94 6.95
C VAL A 139 5.21 -10.33 6.74
N VAL A 140 5.28 -9.01 6.81
CA VAL A 140 6.52 -8.25 6.67
C VAL A 140 6.84 -7.59 8.01
N SER A 141 7.98 -7.95 8.60
CA SER A 141 8.51 -7.32 9.81
C SER A 141 9.56 -6.27 9.46
N ILE A 142 9.63 -5.19 10.24
CA ILE A 142 10.54 -4.05 10.04
C ILE A 142 11.30 -3.67 11.32
#